data_AF-A0A0F2JAS4-F1
#
_entry.id   AF-A0A0F2JAS4-F1
#
_cell.length_a   1.000
_cell.length_b   1.000
_cell.length_c   1.000
_cell.angle_alpha   90.00
_cell.angle_beta   90.00
_cell.angle_gamma   90.00
#
_symmetry.space_group_name_H-M   'P 1'
#
loop_
_entity.id
_entity.type
_entity.pdbx_description
1 polymer ?
#
loop_
_entity_poly.entity_id
_entity_poly.type
_entity_poly.pdbx_seq_one_letter_code
_entity_poly.pdbx_strand_id
1 'polypeptide(L)' 'MSDKTRVFLVDDHTILRTGLRMFFNSQEDMVVVGEAVCGEDALEKGTITPT' A
#
# COMPACT_ATOMS: atom_id res chain seq x y z
N MET A 1 2.50 -6.26 20.66
CA MET A 1 3.22 -5.94 19.41
C MET A 1 2.46 -4.79 18.78
N SER A 2 3.10 -3.66 18.49
CA SER A 2 2.38 -2.49 17.98
C SER A 2 1.81 -2.81 16.61
N ASP A 3 0.49 -2.69 16.44
CA ASP A 3 -0.15 -2.92 15.15
C ASP A 3 0.35 -1.87 14.16
N LYS A 4 1.10 -2.33 13.15
CA LYS A 4 1.59 -1.44 12.10
C LYS A 4 0.42 -0.96 11.26
N THR A 5 0.42 0.33 10.92
CA THR A 5 -0.51 0.91 9.96
C THR A 5 -0.28 0.28 8.59
N ARG A 6 -1.31 -0.40 8.07
CA ARG A 6 -1.27 -1.06 6.76
C ARG A 6 -1.71 -0.09 5.68
N VAL A 7 -0.87 0.09 4.67
CA VAL A 7 -1.12 1.00 3.55
C VAL A 7 -1.27 0.20 2.26
N PHE A 8 -2.33 0.48 1.50
CA PHE A 8 -2.50 -0.01 0.13
C PHE A 8 -2.41 1.18 -0.81
N LEU A 9 -1.51 1.14 -1.79
CA LEU A 9 -1.27 2.25 -2.71
C LEU A 9 -2.10 2.08 -3.98
N VAL A 10 -2.84 3.11 -4.39
CA VAL A 10 -3.59 3.12 -5.65
C VAL A 10 -3.21 4.38 -6.43
N ASP A 11 -2.45 4.20 -7.51
CA ASP A 11 -1.93 5.30 -8.32
C ASP A 11 -1.51 4.76 -9.71
N ASP A 12 -1.87 5.44 -10.79
CA ASP A 12 -1.55 5.06 -12.17
C ASP A 12 -0.10 5.38 -12.57
N HIS A 13 0.64 6.14 -11.76
CA HIS A 13 2.02 6.52 -12.00
C HIS A 13 3.03 5.63 -11.25
N THR A 14 3.70 4.78 -12.01
CA THR A 14 4.66 3.78 -11.49
C THR A 14 5.82 4.38 -10.69
N ILE A 15 6.39 5.51 -11.11
CA ILE A 15 7.53 6.15 -10.41
C ILE A 15 7.09 6.66 -9.03
N LEU A 16 5.95 7.34 -8.97
CA LEU A 16 5.40 7.87 -7.72
C LEU A 16 5.09 6.74 -6.74
N ARG A 17 4.41 5.69 -7.20
CA ARG A 17 4.06 4.53 -6.38
C ARG A 17 5.31 3.82 -5.81
N THR A 18 6.36 3.70 -6.62
CA THR A 18 7.65 3.14 -6.15
C THR A 18 8.26 4.02 -5.04
N GLY A 19 8.28 5.33 -5.23
CA GLY A 19 8.78 6.28 -4.23
C GLY A 19 7.98 6.25 -2.92
N LEU A 20 6.65 6.25 -3.03
CA LEU A 20 5.74 6.14 -1.87
C LEU A 20 5.94 4.82 -1.14
N ARG A 21 6.09 3.71 -1.86
CA ARG A 21 6.34 2.41 -1.23
C ARG A 21 7.64 2.39 -0.43
N MET A 22 8.71 2.97 -0.97
CA MET A 22 9.98 3.07 -0.25
C MET A 22 9.84 3.95 1.00
N PHE A 23 9.17 5.09 0.86
CA PHE A 23 8.93 6.03 1.95
C PHE A 23 8.09 5.45 3.09
N PHE A 24 7.01 4.74 2.79
CA PHE A 24 6.16 4.15 3.83
C PHE A 24 6.83 2.95 4.50
N ASN A 25 7.54 2.11 3.75
CA ASN A 25 8.25 0.97 4.35
C ASN A 25 9.49 1.39 5.17
N SER A 26 9.96 2.63 5.03
CA SER A 26 11.02 3.14 5.92
C SER A 26 10.49 3.61 7.28
N GLN A 27 9.17 3.74 7.46
CA GLN A 27 8.58 4.08 8.76
C GLN A 27 8.45 2.82 9.62
N GLU A 28 8.81 2.90 10.90
CA GLU A 28 8.83 1.72 11.79
C GLU A 28 7.43 1.17 12.08
N ASP A 29 6.43 2.04 12.08
CA ASP A 29 5.02 1.80 12.42
C ASP A 29 4.12 1.58 11.21
N MET A 30 4.68 1.52 9.99
CA MET A 30 3.89 1.35 8.76
C MET A 30 4.38 0.17 7.93
N VAL A 31 3.50 -0.31 7.05
CA VAL A 31 3.83 -1.34 6.05
C VAL A 31 2.93 -1.20 4.83
N VAL A 32 3.53 -1.26 3.63
CA VAL A 32 2.77 -1.34 2.39
C VAL A 32 2.38 -2.78 2.13
N VAL A 33 1.06 -3.05 2.11
CA VAL A 33 0.50 -4.40 1.95
C VAL A 33 0.06 -4.70 0.52
N GLY A 34 0.07 -3.71 -0.37
CA GLY A 34 -0.29 -3.90 -1.77
C GLY A 34 -0.22 -2.60 -2.57
N GLU A 35 -0.30 -2.77 -3.89
CA GLU A 35 -0.20 -1.70 -4.89
C GLU A 35 -1.18 -2.01 -6.03
N ALA A 36 -1.85 -0.97 -6.55
CA ALA A 36 -2.69 -1.03 -7.73
C ALA A 36 -2.53 0.20 -8.61
N VAL A 37 -2.81 0.05 -9.91
CA VAL A 37 -2.77 1.15 -10.88
C VAL A 37 -4.09 1.91 -11.00
N CYS A 38 -5.19 1.32 -10.55
CA CYS A 38 -6.53 1.91 -10.59
C CYS A 38 -7.44 1.25 -9.55
N GLY A 39 -8.69 1.73 -9.45
CA GLY A 39 -9.66 1.21 -8.49
C GLY A 39 -10.07 -0.24 -8.76
N GLU A 40 -10.27 -0.62 -10.02
CA GLU A 40 -10.62 -2.00 -10.40
C GLU A 40 -9.49 -2.97 -10.03
N ASP A 41 -8.25 -2.59 -10.35
CA ASP A 41 -7.04 -3.33 -9.99
C ASP A 41 -6.88 -3.44 -8.46
N ALA A 42 -7.26 -2.40 -7.72
CA ALA A 42 -7.25 -2.40 -6.26
C ALA A 42 -8.29 -3.35 -5.67
N LEU A 43 -9.47 -3.46 -6.27
CA LEU A 43 -10.51 -4.40 -5.85
C LEU A 43 -10.12 -5.85 -6.15
N GLU A 44 -9.42 -6.09 -7.27
CA GLU A 44 -8.92 -7.42 -7.64
C GLU A 44 -7.75 -7.87 -6.75
N LYS A 45 -6.80 -6.97 -6.48
CA LYS A 45 -5.59 -7.27 -5.69
C LYS A 45 -5.78 -7.13 -4.19
N GLY A 46 -6.69 -6.26 -3.75
CA GLY A 46 -6.80 -5.80 -2.37
C GLY A 46 -7.95 -6.47 -1.63
N THR A 47 -7.66 -7.50 -0.84
CA THR A 47 -8.49 -7.80 0.34
C THR A 47 -7.90 -7.06 1.53
N ILE A 48 -8.43 -5.87 1.84
CA ILE A 48 -8.14 -5.19 3.10
C ILE A 48 -8.94 -5.91 4.19
N THR A 49 -8.48 -7.08 4.62
CA THR A 49 -9.14 -7.81 5.71
C THR A 49 -9.02 -6.97 6.98
N PRO A 50 -10.12 -6.53 7.60
CA PRO A 50 -10.10 -6.02 8.97
C PRO A 50 -9.78 -7.20 9.88
N THR A 51 -8.74 -7.08 10.70
CA THR A 51 -8.52 -8.02 11.82
C THR A 51 -9.34 -7.53 13.01
#